data_AF-A0A964XQE5-F1
#
_entry.id   AF-A0A964XQE5-F1
#
_cell.length_a   1.000
_cell.length_b   1.000
_cell.length_c   1.000
_cell.angle_alpha   90.00
_cell.angle_beta   90.00
_cell.angle_gamma   90.00
#
_symmetry.space_group_name_H-M   'P 1'
#
loop_
_entity.id
_entity.type
_entity.pdbx_description
1 polymer ?
#
loop_
_entity_poly.entity_id
_entity_poly.type
_entity_poly.pdbx_seq_one_letter_code
_entity_poly.pdbx_strand_id
1 'polypeptide(L)'
;MFNVTQAPMTNNSSQVQKMQPVNTVYKTSNLSIFKQIDGNRVPNLQHVKRLADSIRVYGMKCNPILVNDKMEVIDGQHRLMAAKEAESFVYYIVVDGYSLKEVHTLNLNQKNWGKKDFMEGYAKMGVKSYIKLKEFFEKNDDYTLPLCIAFCNNTTDSSHNRIGQDKESFDDGEWKGKDFNLAQEWANKIRMVKPYYKGYNNASFVGTLITLFKIEKFDFNEFMHKLRIQPTALVDCRNREQYKTLIEDIYNYRSRNKINLRY
;
A
#
# COMPACT_ATOMS: atom_id res chain seq x y z
N MET A 1 -13.03 -42.65 -15.44
CA MET A 1 -11.65 -42.78 -14.93
C MET A 1 -11.13 -41.39 -14.61
N PHE A 2 -11.24 -40.96 -13.36
CA PHE A 2 -10.66 -39.70 -12.89
C PHE A 2 -9.68 -40.04 -11.77
N ASN A 3 -8.39 -39.85 -12.04
CA ASN A 3 -7.31 -40.03 -11.06
C ASN A 3 -7.37 -38.84 -10.08
N VAL A 4 -7.75 -39.13 -8.84
CA VAL A 4 -7.62 -38.23 -7.70
C VAL A 4 -6.22 -38.45 -7.13
N THR A 5 -5.25 -37.59 -7.47
CA THR A 5 -3.98 -37.54 -6.75
C THR A 5 -4.23 -36.97 -5.36
N GLN A 6 -4.26 -37.86 -4.38
CA GLN A 6 -4.28 -37.56 -2.96
C GLN A 6 -3.04 -36.74 -2.58
N ALA A 7 -3.24 -35.66 -1.82
CA ALA A 7 -2.17 -35.14 -0.98
C ALA A 7 -1.73 -36.26 -0.02
N PRO A 8 -0.43 -36.41 0.32
CA PRO A 8 0.01 -37.42 1.27
C PRO A 8 -0.36 -36.95 2.68
N MET A 9 -1.65 -36.96 3.01
CA MET A 9 -2.08 -36.98 4.39
C MET A 9 -1.98 -38.41 4.87
N THR A 10 -1.04 -38.65 5.78
CA THR A 10 -0.91 -39.87 6.57
C THR A 10 -2.27 -40.24 7.18
N ASN A 11 -2.86 -41.33 6.70
CA ASN A 11 -4.11 -41.87 7.20
C ASN A 11 -3.97 -42.39 8.64
N ASN A 12 -4.99 -42.11 9.44
CA ASN A 12 -5.40 -42.81 10.67
C ASN A 12 -4.36 -42.95 11.79
N SER A 13 -4.34 -41.98 12.72
CA SER A 13 -4.22 -42.35 14.13
C SER A 13 -4.91 -41.33 15.02
N SER A 14 -5.73 -41.81 15.94
CA SER A 14 -6.27 -41.09 17.10
C SER A 14 -5.15 -40.80 18.11
N GLN A 15 -4.06 -40.19 17.66
CA GLN A 15 -3.06 -39.60 18.53
C GLN A 15 -3.32 -38.10 18.52
N VAL A 16 -3.63 -37.56 19.71
CA VAL A 16 -3.37 -36.15 20.03
C VAL A 16 -2.06 -35.79 19.33
N GLN A 17 -2.08 -34.83 18.39
CA GLN A 17 -0.88 -34.39 17.67
C GLN A 17 0.17 -33.99 18.71
N LYS A 18 1.01 -34.93 19.14
CA LYS A 18 2.17 -34.65 19.96
C LYS A 18 3.02 -33.73 19.11
N MET A 19 3.25 -32.52 19.59
CA MET A 19 4.16 -31.57 18.95
C MET A 19 5.51 -32.26 18.77
N GLN A 20 5.79 -32.71 17.55
CA GLN A 20 7.08 -33.26 17.17
C GLN A 20 7.99 -32.08 16.85
N PRO A 21 9.17 -31.95 17.49
CA PRO A 21 10.12 -30.91 17.11
C PRO A 21 10.58 -31.17 15.67
N VAL A 22 10.22 -30.27 14.76
CA VAL A 22 10.54 -30.38 13.32
C VAL A 22 11.86 -29.73 12.96
N ASN A 23 12.33 -28.77 13.77
CA ASN A 23 13.62 -28.12 13.59
C ASN A 23 14.07 -27.40 14.89
N THR A 24 15.34 -27.01 14.94
CA THR A 24 15.96 -26.27 16.05
C THR A 24 16.21 -24.82 15.67
N VAL A 25 15.87 -23.88 16.56
CA VAL A 25 16.19 -22.46 16.41
C VAL A 25 17.50 -22.15 17.13
N TYR A 26 18.47 -21.60 16.40
CA TYR A 26 19.77 -21.19 16.91
C TYR A 26 19.85 -19.68 17.07
N LYS A 27 20.75 -19.19 17.93
CA LYS A 27 21.03 -17.76 18.14
C LYS A 27 22.52 -17.50 17.98
N THR A 28 22.89 -16.45 17.24
CA THR A 28 24.29 -16.04 17.08
C THR A 28 24.42 -14.53 16.93
N SER A 29 25.47 -13.96 17.52
CA SER A 29 25.95 -12.60 17.26
C SER A 29 27.03 -12.56 16.19
N ASN A 30 27.62 -13.71 15.83
CA ASN A 30 28.60 -13.78 14.75
C ASN A 30 27.87 -13.81 13.40
N LEU A 31 27.64 -12.63 12.82
CA LEU A 31 26.92 -12.47 11.55
C LEU A 31 27.79 -12.71 10.30
N SER A 32 29.09 -12.98 10.48
CA SER A 32 30.03 -13.26 9.38
C SER A 32 29.90 -14.67 8.81
N ILE A 33 29.27 -15.58 9.57
CA ILE A 33 29.05 -16.96 9.15
C ILE A 33 28.05 -17.09 8.00
N PHE A 34 27.22 -16.06 7.79
CA PHE A 34 26.14 -16.07 6.81
C PHE A 34 26.61 -15.56 5.44
N LYS A 35 26.34 -16.34 4.40
CA LYS A 35 26.66 -16.04 3.01
C LYS A 35 25.43 -15.56 2.25
N GLN A 36 25.63 -14.75 1.23
CA GLN A 36 24.56 -14.38 0.30
C GLN A 36 24.47 -15.40 -0.83
N ILE A 37 23.24 -15.64 -1.28
CA ILE A 37 22.93 -16.43 -2.48
C ILE A 37 22.89 -15.47 -3.67
N ASP A 38 23.65 -15.77 -4.72
CA ASP A 38 23.56 -15.06 -6.00
C ASP A 38 22.19 -15.24 -6.65
N GLY A 39 21.57 -14.13 -7.06
CA GLY A 39 20.24 -14.12 -7.69
C GLY A 39 19.06 -13.85 -6.75
N ASN A 40 19.30 -13.56 -5.45
CA ASN A 40 18.24 -13.14 -4.54
C ASN A 40 17.84 -11.66 -4.74
N ARG A 41 16.67 -11.25 -4.22
CA ARG A 41 16.14 -9.88 -4.37
C ARG A 41 17.11 -8.83 -3.81
N VAL A 42 17.35 -7.77 -4.58
CA VAL A 42 18.14 -6.62 -4.11
C VAL A 42 17.48 -6.02 -2.87
N PRO A 43 18.21 -5.87 -1.75
CA PRO A 43 17.63 -5.33 -0.54
C PRO A 43 17.19 -3.87 -0.64
N ASN A 44 16.09 -3.55 0.04
CA ASN A 44 15.60 -2.18 0.17
C ASN A 44 16.26 -1.54 1.40
N LEU A 45 17.26 -0.70 1.17
CA LEU A 45 18.04 -0.03 2.23
C LEU A 45 17.17 0.78 3.20
N GLN A 46 16.10 1.41 2.71
CA GLN A 46 15.20 2.19 3.57
C GLN A 46 14.39 1.31 4.53
N HIS A 47 14.07 0.08 4.12
CA HIS A 47 13.43 -0.90 4.98
C HIS A 47 14.42 -1.49 5.99
N VAL A 48 15.65 -1.78 5.55
CA VAL A 48 16.75 -2.22 6.45
C VAL A 48 16.97 -1.22 7.57
N LYS A 49 17.09 0.07 7.23
CA LYS A 49 17.30 1.14 8.21
C LYS A 49 16.18 1.22 9.25
N ARG A 50 14.91 1.19 8.79
CA ARG A 50 13.73 1.17 9.70
C ARG A 50 13.74 -0.04 10.62
N LEU A 51 14.10 -1.21 10.10
CA LEU A 51 14.19 -2.43 10.89
C LEU A 51 15.36 -2.35 11.88
N ALA A 52 16.51 -1.77 11.50
CA ALA A 52 17.65 -1.55 12.37
C ALA A 52 17.28 -0.61 13.54
N ASP A 53 16.60 0.50 13.25
CA ASP A 53 16.09 1.42 14.26
C ASP A 53 15.13 0.71 15.24
N SER A 54 14.20 -0.09 14.72
CA SER A 54 13.31 -0.91 15.56
C SER A 54 14.08 -1.93 16.41
N ILE A 55 15.13 -2.55 15.89
CA ILE A 55 15.96 -3.52 16.64
C ILE A 55 16.71 -2.79 17.76
N ARG A 56 17.24 -1.59 17.51
CA ARG A 56 17.93 -0.77 18.52
C ARG A 56 16.98 -0.37 19.67
N VAL A 57 15.73 -0.03 19.35
CA VAL A 57 14.75 0.43 20.35
C VAL A 57 14.08 -0.73 21.09
N TYR A 58 13.64 -1.77 20.38
CA TYR A 58 12.76 -2.82 20.93
C TYR A 58 13.40 -4.21 21.01
N GLY A 59 14.66 -4.33 20.61
CA GLY A 59 15.38 -5.60 20.52
C GLY A 59 14.98 -6.46 19.31
N MET A 60 15.84 -7.43 18.98
CA MET A 60 15.56 -8.43 17.97
C MET A 60 14.41 -9.33 18.41
N LYS A 61 13.32 -9.36 17.64
CA LYS A 61 12.19 -10.28 17.88
C LYS A 61 12.58 -11.71 17.54
N CYS A 62 11.92 -12.70 18.17
CA CYS A 62 12.14 -14.13 17.92
C CYS A 62 11.55 -14.56 16.56
N ASN A 63 12.12 -14.02 15.48
CA ASN A 63 11.77 -14.33 14.11
C ASN A 63 13.05 -14.77 13.39
N PRO A 64 13.30 -16.08 13.26
CA PRO A 64 14.55 -16.59 12.72
C PRO A 64 14.69 -16.31 11.22
N ILE A 65 15.93 -16.18 10.77
CA ILE A 65 16.27 -16.26 9.34
C ILE A 65 16.38 -17.73 8.92
N LEU A 66 16.12 -18.01 7.65
CA LEU A 66 16.29 -19.37 7.10
C LEU A 66 17.61 -19.43 6.34
N VAL A 67 18.42 -20.45 6.65
CA VAL A 67 19.70 -20.70 5.98
C VAL A 67 19.78 -22.15 5.53
N ASN A 68 20.51 -22.41 4.45
CA ASN A 68 20.81 -23.79 4.04
C ASN A 68 22.01 -24.36 4.81
N ASP A 69 22.35 -25.61 4.49
CA ASP A 69 23.52 -26.35 4.98
C ASP A 69 24.87 -25.62 4.79
N LYS A 70 24.95 -24.71 3.82
CA LYS A 70 26.14 -23.88 3.53
C LYS A 70 26.15 -22.51 4.24
N MET A 71 25.19 -22.27 5.13
CA MET A 71 24.94 -20.99 5.79
C MET A 71 24.59 -19.86 4.82
N GLU A 72 24.07 -20.20 3.65
CA GLU A 72 23.58 -19.22 2.68
C GLU A 72 22.15 -18.81 3.03
N VAL A 73 21.86 -17.51 3.03
CA VAL A 73 20.57 -16.98 3.49
C VAL A 73 19.49 -17.17 2.42
N ILE A 74 18.52 -18.03 2.76
CA ILE A 74 17.32 -18.34 1.98
C ILE A 74 16.28 -17.23 2.15
N ASP A 75 15.97 -16.89 3.40
CA ASP A 75 14.96 -15.91 3.78
C ASP A 75 15.41 -15.09 5.00
N GLY A 76 14.96 -13.85 5.10
CA GLY A 76 15.32 -12.92 6.18
C GLY A 76 16.55 -12.06 5.88
N GLN A 77 16.88 -11.83 4.61
CA GLN A 77 18.04 -11.00 4.22
C GLN A 77 18.00 -9.60 4.84
N HIS A 78 16.87 -8.88 4.75
CA HIS A 78 16.71 -7.56 5.38
C HIS A 78 16.95 -7.59 6.88
N ARG A 79 16.53 -8.68 7.55
CA ARG A 79 16.74 -8.86 8.99
C ARG A 79 18.20 -9.08 9.32
N LEU A 80 18.92 -9.88 8.54
CA LEU A 80 20.36 -10.06 8.71
C LEU A 80 21.10 -8.73 8.51
N MET A 81 20.79 -7.95 7.48
CA MET A 81 21.43 -6.64 7.28
C MET A 81 21.06 -5.64 8.37
N ALA A 82 19.81 -5.60 8.81
CA ALA A 82 19.39 -4.73 9.90
C ALA A 82 20.07 -5.11 11.22
N ALA A 83 20.25 -6.41 11.48
CA ALA A 83 21.02 -6.89 12.61
C ALA A 83 22.50 -6.49 12.53
N LYS A 84 23.11 -6.56 11.32
CA LYS A 84 24.48 -6.07 11.09
C LYS A 84 24.59 -4.57 11.38
N GLU A 85 23.62 -3.78 10.90
CA GLU A 85 23.60 -2.33 11.10
C GLU A 85 23.31 -1.93 12.56
N ALA A 86 22.52 -2.73 13.27
CA ALA A 86 22.18 -2.52 14.68
C ALA A 86 23.17 -3.19 15.66
N GLU A 87 24.24 -3.82 15.14
CA GLU A 87 25.21 -4.60 15.93
C GLU A 87 24.53 -5.62 16.87
N SER A 88 23.49 -6.28 16.38
CA SER A 88 22.63 -7.19 17.15
C SER A 88 22.83 -8.66 16.74
N PHE A 89 22.23 -9.56 17.51
CA PHE A 89 22.20 -10.99 17.18
C PHE A 89 21.05 -11.32 16.23
N VAL A 90 21.11 -12.50 15.61
CA VAL A 90 19.98 -13.08 14.86
C VAL A 90 19.61 -14.46 15.41
N TYR A 91 18.33 -14.79 15.28
CA TYR A 91 17.88 -16.18 15.34
C TYR A 91 17.96 -16.78 13.95
N TYR A 92 18.27 -18.07 13.82
CA TYR A 92 18.28 -18.75 12.54
C TYR A 92 17.87 -20.21 12.66
N ILE A 93 17.38 -20.77 11.56
CA ILE A 93 17.04 -22.19 11.38
C ILE A 93 17.82 -22.70 10.18
N VAL A 94 18.47 -23.86 10.33
CA VAL A 94 19.15 -24.55 9.24
C VAL A 94 18.16 -25.49 8.56
N VAL A 95 18.05 -25.39 7.23
CA VAL A 95 17.16 -26.22 6.43
C VAL A 95 17.97 -26.94 5.36
N ASP A 96 18.15 -28.24 5.55
CA ASP A 96 18.94 -29.08 4.65
C ASP A 96 18.23 -29.26 3.31
N GLY A 97 19.00 -29.24 2.22
CA GLY A 97 18.49 -29.47 0.85
C GLY A 97 17.88 -28.24 0.16
N TYR A 98 17.73 -27.11 0.86
CA TYR A 98 17.18 -25.90 0.26
C TYR A 98 18.12 -25.26 -0.76
N SER A 99 17.78 -25.44 -2.04
CA SER A 99 18.45 -24.82 -3.18
C SER A 99 17.75 -23.54 -3.62
N LEU A 100 18.43 -22.73 -4.46
CA LEU A 100 17.89 -21.51 -5.10
C LEU A 100 16.47 -21.67 -5.65
N LYS A 101 16.17 -22.84 -6.24
CA LYS A 101 14.86 -23.14 -6.83
C LYS A 101 13.73 -23.18 -5.79
N GLU A 102 14.02 -23.69 -4.60
CA GLU A 102 13.06 -23.77 -3.50
C GLU A 102 12.86 -22.39 -2.86
N VAL A 103 13.93 -21.59 -2.77
CA VAL A 103 13.86 -20.18 -2.36
C VAL A 103 12.94 -19.36 -3.27
N HIS A 104 13.11 -19.51 -4.59
CA HIS A 104 12.22 -18.83 -5.55
C HIS A 104 10.78 -19.30 -5.40
N THR A 105 10.54 -20.59 -5.22
CA THR A 105 9.20 -21.16 -5.03
C THR A 105 8.53 -20.63 -3.75
N LEU A 106 9.28 -20.56 -2.65
CA LEU A 106 8.79 -20.03 -1.37
C LEU A 106 8.42 -18.54 -1.49
N ASN A 107 9.29 -17.74 -2.11
CA ASN A 107 9.07 -16.30 -2.32
C ASN A 107 7.99 -15.98 -3.36
N LEU A 108 7.75 -16.85 -4.34
CA LEU A 108 6.65 -16.72 -5.31
C LEU A 108 5.29 -16.93 -4.65
N ASN A 109 5.22 -17.81 -3.65
CA ASN A 109 3.99 -18.15 -2.96
C ASN A 109 3.68 -17.24 -1.74
N GLN A 110 4.62 -16.40 -1.31
CA GLN A 110 4.37 -15.40 -0.28
C GLN A 110 3.47 -14.28 -0.82
N LYS A 111 2.19 -14.28 -0.43
CA LYS A 111 1.26 -13.19 -0.76
C LYS A 111 1.63 -11.96 0.07
N ASN A 112 2.11 -10.91 -0.60
CA ASN A 112 2.24 -9.60 0.01
C ASN A 112 0.86 -9.05 0.33
N TRP A 113 0.70 -8.47 1.52
CA TRP A 113 -0.53 -7.76 1.89
C TRP A 113 -0.69 -6.51 1.03
N GLY A 114 -1.83 -6.38 0.37
CA GLY A 114 -2.24 -5.14 -0.31
C GLY A 114 -2.89 -4.16 0.67
N LYS A 115 -3.07 -2.91 0.23
CA LYS A 115 -3.77 -1.87 1.03
C LYS A 115 -5.16 -2.31 1.51
N LYS A 116 -5.86 -3.11 0.70
CA LYS A 116 -7.17 -3.67 1.08
C LYS A 116 -7.05 -4.67 2.22
N ASP A 117 -6.04 -5.57 2.17
CA ASP A 117 -5.79 -6.54 3.24
C ASP A 117 -5.46 -5.81 4.56
N PHE A 118 -4.62 -4.77 4.52
CA PHE A 118 -4.32 -3.92 5.68
C PHE A 118 -5.56 -3.21 6.22
N MET A 119 -6.36 -2.59 5.35
CA MET A 119 -7.60 -1.92 5.75
C MET A 119 -8.56 -2.88 6.46
N GLU A 120 -8.79 -4.06 5.88
CA GLU A 120 -9.65 -5.06 6.49
C GLU A 120 -9.08 -5.60 7.80
N GLY A 121 -7.77 -5.85 7.86
CA GLY A 121 -7.09 -6.33 9.07
C GLY A 121 -7.24 -5.34 10.22
N TYR A 122 -6.87 -4.07 10.00
CA TYR A 122 -6.96 -3.04 11.04
C TYR A 122 -8.41 -2.70 11.41
N ALA A 123 -9.34 -2.72 10.45
CA ALA A 123 -10.76 -2.55 10.76
C ALA A 123 -11.29 -3.68 11.66
N LYS A 124 -10.93 -4.94 11.38
CA LYS A 124 -11.27 -6.10 12.23
C LYS A 124 -10.65 -6.02 13.62
N MET A 125 -9.47 -5.43 13.75
CA MET A 125 -8.81 -5.16 15.02
C MET A 125 -9.43 -3.98 15.81
N GLY A 126 -10.45 -3.31 15.28
CA GLY A 126 -11.12 -2.21 15.96
C GLY A 126 -10.47 -0.84 15.77
N VAL A 127 -9.51 -0.69 14.84
CA VAL A 127 -8.85 0.59 14.60
C VAL A 127 -9.82 1.54 13.90
N LYS A 128 -10.28 2.57 14.64
CA LYS A 128 -11.39 3.46 14.25
C LYS A 128 -11.22 4.11 12.87
N SER A 129 -10.01 4.54 12.52
CA SER A 129 -9.74 5.18 11.22
C SER A 129 -9.96 4.22 10.06
N TYR A 130 -9.50 2.98 10.17
CA TYR A 130 -9.69 1.96 9.15
C TYR A 130 -11.13 1.47 9.07
N ILE A 131 -11.88 1.45 10.18
CA ILE A 131 -13.33 1.21 10.16
C ILE A 131 -14.03 2.29 9.32
N LYS A 132 -13.76 3.57 9.60
CA LYS A 132 -14.33 4.70 8.82
C LYS A 132 -13.94 4.65 7.35
N LEU A 133 -12.68 4.31 7.05
CA LEU A 133 -12.23 4.16 5.66
C LEU A 133 -12.95 3.01 4.95
N LYS A 134 -13.12 1.88 5.63
CA LYS A 134 -13.85 0.74 5.09
C LYS A 134 -15.30 1.12 4.79
N GLU A 135 -16.00 1.75 5.73
CA GLU A 135 -17.37 2.26 5.52
C GLU A 135 -17.44 3.26 4.36
N PHE A 136 -16.48 4.18 4.28
CA PHE A 136 -16.39 5.14 3.18
C PHE A 136 -16.19 4.44 1.83
N PHE A 137 -15.31 3.42 1.78
CA PHE A 137 -15.02 2.66 0.57
C PHE A 137 -16.22 1.82 0.12
N GLU A 138 -16.92 1.18 1.04
CA GLU A 138 -18.14 0.41 0.76
C GLU A 138 -19.27 1.31 0.26
N LYS A 139 -19.40 2.52 0.80
CA LYS A 139 -20.40 3.51 0.36
C LYS A 139 -20.10 4.13 -1.01
N ASN A 140 -18.83 4.15 -1.42
CA ASN A 140 -18.38 4.80 -2.65
C ASN A 140 -17.67 3.78 -3.56
N ASP A 141 -18.40 2.72 -3.91
CA ASP A 141 -17.94 1.56 -4.70
C ASP A 141 -17.50 1.89 -6.13
N ASP A 142 -17.86 3.08 -6.62
CA ASP A 142 -17.46 3.60 -7.92
C ASP A 142 -16.04 4.19 -7.93
N TYR A 143 -15.38 4.30 -6.76
CA TYR A 143 -13.98 4.71 -6.65
C TYR A 143 -13.08 3.56 -6.16
N THR A 144 -11.82 3.59 -6.59
CA THR A 144 -10.81 2.65 -6.12
C THR A 144 -10.34 3.00 -4.70
N LEU A 145 -9.85 2.02 -3.93
CA LEU A 145 -9.34 2.25 -2.57
C LEU A 145 -8.27 3.38 -2.50
N PRO A 146 -7.29 3.48 -3.42
CA PRO A 146 -6.36 4.61 -3.43
C PRO A 146 -7.03 5.98 -3.56
N LEU A 147 -8.13 6.07 -4.31
CA LEU A 147 -8.91 7.31 -4.42
C LEU A 147 -9.65 7.62 -3.12
N CYS A 148 -10.27 6.61 -2.49
CA CYS A 148 -10.89 6.77 -1.19
C CYS A 148 -9.90 7.27 -0.14
N ILE A 149 -8.68 6.71 -0.12
CA ILE A 149 -7.60 7.19 0.75
C ILE A 149 -7.26 8.66 0.43
N ALA A 150 -7.16 9.05 -0.84
CA ALA A 150 -6.90 10.44 -1.24
C ALA A 150 -8.01 11.41 -0.81
N PHE A 151 -9.28 11.00 -0.96
CA PHE A 151 -10.43 11.77 -0.47
C PHE A 151 -10.35 11.96 1.04
N CYS A 152 -10.15 10.87 1.80
CA CYS A 152 -10.07 10.90 3.26
C CYS A 152 -8.84 11.66 3.79
N ASN A 153 -7.74 11.70 3.04
CA ASN A 153 -6.58 12.56 3.35
C ASN A 153 -6.82 14.04 3.01
N ASN A 154 -7.92 14.33 2.31
CA ASN A 154 -8.21 15.59 1.66
C ASN A 154 -7.03 16.11 0.82
N THR A 155 -6.25 15.22 0.20
CA THR A 155 -5.11 15.58 -0.65
C THR A 155 -4.73 14.47 -1.61
N THR A 156 -4.14 14.87 -2.73
CA THR A 156 -3.63 13.99 -3.77
C THR A 156 -2.13 13.90 -3.79
N ASP A 157 -1.48 14.69 -2.94
CA ASP A 157 -0.05 14.59 -2.70
C ASP A 157 0.19 13.31 -1.92
N SER A 158 0.73 12.32 -2.62
CA SER A 158 1.38 11.16 -2.02
C SER A 158 2.68 11.56 -1.30
N SER A 159 2.81 12.81 -0.83
CA SER A 159 4.03 13.35 -0.26
C SER A 159 4.28 12.73 1.11
N HIS A 160 4.75 11.49 1.06
CA HIS A 160 5.75 10.91 1.94
C HIS A 160 7.07 11.73 1.97
N ASN A 161 7.11 12.93 1.38
CA ASN A 161 8.26 13.82 1.24
C ASN A 161 8.11 15.14 2.01
N ARG A 162 7.20 15.26 2.99
CA ARG A 162 7.37 16.27 4.03
C ARG A 162 8.42 15.75 5.02
N ILE A 163 9.66 16.17 4.81
CA ILE A 163 10.74 15.99 5.77
C ILE A 163 10.29 16.62 7.09
N GLY A 164 10.12 15.81 8.15
CA GLY A 164 9.94 16.30 9.52
C GLY A 164 8.53 16.33 10.12
N GLN A 165 7.50 15.72 9.52
CA GLN A 165 6.23 15.46 10.22
C GLN A 165 5.97 13.95 10.33
N ASP A 166 5.49 13.53 11.51
CA ASP A 166 5.12 12.16 11.86
C ASP A 166 4.43 11.47 10.68
N LYS A 167 5.16 10.52 10.09
CA LYS A 167 4.82 9.91 8.82
C LYS A 167 3.79 8.82 9.10
N GLU A 168 2.54 9.19 9.34
CA GLU A 168 1.44 8.24 9.61
C GLU A 168 1.43 7.15 8.54
N SER A 169 1.91 5.97 8.92
CA SER A 169 2.08 4.87 7.99
C SER A 169 0.78 4.08 7.89
N PHE A 170 0.28 3.95 6.65
CA PHE A 170 -0.91 3.15 6.39
C PHE A 170 -0.66 1.65 6.61
N ASP A 171 0.55 1.18 6.34
CA ASP A 171 0.85 -0.25 6.45
C ASP A 171 1.18 -0.65 7.90
N ASP A 172 1.51 0.32 8.76
CA ASP A 172 1.79 0.10 10.18
C ASP A 172 0.55 0.35 11.08
N GLY A 173 -0.60 0.71 10.51
CA GLY A 173 -1.84 0.89 11.27
C GLY A 173 -2.00 2.28 11.91
N GLU A 174 -1.16 3.24 11.56
CA GLU A 174 -1.12 4.57 12.19
C GLU A 174 -1.94 5.64 11.45
N TRP A 175 -2.39 5.35 10.23
CA TRP A 175 -3.20 6.26 9.42
C TRP A 175 -4.51 6.64 10.10
N LYS A 176 -4.82 7.94 10.16
CA LYS A 176 -6.05 8.44 10.80
C LYS A 176 -7.09 9.03 9.86
N GLY A 177 -6.70 9.37 8.62
CA GLY A 177 -7.53 10.21 7.74
C GLY A 177 -7.70 11.62 8.33
N LYS A 178 -8.17 12.56 7.51
CA LYS A 178 -8.31 13.96 7.90
C LYS A 178 -9.78 14.33 8.12
N ASP A 179 -10.52 14.67 7.07
CA ASP A 179 -11.95 14.99 7.14
C ASP A 179 -12.76 14.09 6.21
N PHE A 180 -13.53 13.19 6.82
CA PHE A 180 -14.38 12.23 6.12
C PHE A 180 -15.67 12.84 5.58
N ASN A 181 -16.16 13.94 6.19
CA ASN A 181 -17.35 14.63 5.70
C ASN A 181 -17.00 15.40 4.42
N LEU A 182 -15.87 16.11 4.42
CA LEU A 182 -15.34 16.79 3.24
C LEU A 182 -15.00 15.78 2.13
N ALA A 183 -14.42 14.63 2.49
CA ALA A 183 -14.17 13.53 1.56
C ALA A 183 -15.46 13.09 0.85
N GLN A 184 -16.56 12.95 1.60
CA GLN A 184 -17.85 12.55 1.04
C GLN A 184 -18.47 13.64 0.17
N GLU A 185 -18.33 14.91 0.56
CA GLU A 185 -18.77 16.05 -0.24
C GLU A 185 -18.06 16.07 -1.60
N TRP A 186 -16.74 15.93 -1.62
CA TRP A 186 -15.95 15.87 -2.85
C TRP A 186 -16.33 14.67 -3.71
N ALA A 187 -16.45 13.47 -3.11
CA ALA A 187 -16.88 12.28 -3.83
C ALA A 187 -18.26 12.47 -4.50
N ASN A 188 -19.20 13.15 -3.82
CA ASN A 188 -20.52 13.47 -4.37
C ASN A 188 -20.43 14.49 -5.50
N LYS A 189 -19.68 15.58 -5.32
CA LYS A 189 -19.45 16.60 -6.37
C LYS A 189 -18.88 15.95 -7.64
N ILE A 190 -17.80 15.19 -7.52
CA ILE A 190 -17.18 14.52 -8.68
C ILE A 190 -18.16 13.57 -9.37
N ARG A 191 -18.99 12.85 -8.61
CA ARG A 191 -20.02 11.96 -9.16
C ARG A 191 -21.07 12.70 -10.00
N MET A 192 -21.34 13.98 -9.72
CA MET A 192 -22.25 14.81 -10.54
C MET A 192 -21.72 15.03 -11.97
N VAL A 193 -20.42 14.83 -12.22
CA VAL A 193 -19.79 14.95 -13.55
C VAL A 193 -20.07 13.73 -14.43
N LYS A 194 -20.42 12.58 -13.84
CA LYS A 194 -20.64 11.29 -14.53
C LYS A 194 -21.51 11.37 -15.80
N PRO A 195 -22.62 12.14 -15.86
CA PRO A 195 -23.42 12.25 -17.08
C PRO A 195 -22.70 12.89 -18.27
N TYR A 196 -21.67 13.71 -18.02
CA TYR A 196 -20.92 14.44 -19.05
C TYR A 196 -19.60 13.75 -19.41
N TYR A 197 -19.05 12.95 -18.49
CA TYR A 197 -17.75 12.34 -18.67
C TYR A 197 -17.65 10.99 -17.94
N LYS A 198 -17.49 9.91 -18.73
CA LYS A 198 -17.41 8.54 -18.21
C LYS A 198 -16.17 8.29 -17.34
N GLY A 199 -15.08 9.01 -17.59
CA GLY A 199 -13.83 8.88 -16.83
C GLY A 199 -13.83 9.64 -15.49
N TYR A 200 -14.97 10.08 -14.96
CA TYR A 200 -15.05 10.90 -13.74
C TYR A 200 -14.35 10.30 -12.50
N ASN A 201 -14.15 8.97 -12.46
CA ASN A 201 -13.52 8.25 -11.36
C ASN A 201 -12.04 7.87 -11.65
N ASN A 202 -11.43 8.39 -12.71
CA ASN A 202 -10.03 8.12 -13.00
C ASN A 202 -9.09 8.90 -12.04
N ALA A 203 -7.95 8.30 -11.70
CA ALA A 203 -7.06 8.83 -10.66
C ALA A 203 -6.47 10.22 -10.99
N SER A 204 -6.25 10.52 -12.26
CA SER A 204 -5.71 11.82 -12.69
C SER A 204 -6.78 12.90 -12.60
N PHE A 205 -8.00 12.64 -13.10
CA PHE A 205 -9.11 13.58 -13.06
C PHE A 205 -9.59 13.88 -11.64
N VAL A 206 -9.83 12.83 -10.84
CA VAL A 206 -10.17 12.99 -9.41
C VAL A 206 -9.07 13.77 -8.70
N GLY A 207 -7.81 13.45 -9.02
CA GLY A 207 -6.67 14.16 -8.47
C GLY A 207 -6.66 15.65 -8.78
N THR A 208 -6.96 16.00 -10.04
CA THR A 208 -7.09 17.39 -10.47
C THR A 208 -8.24 18.09 -9.74
N LEU A 209 -9.44 17.50 -9.65
CA LEU A 209 -10.58 18.12 -8.97
C LEU A 209 -10.34 18.33 -7.47
N ILE A 210 -9.69 17.40 -6.78
CA ILE A 210 -9.30 17.60 -5.37
C ILE A 210 -8.38 18.81 -5.20
N THR A 211 -7.47 19.04 -6.15
CA THR A 211 -6.62 20.24 -6.13
C THR A 211 -7.45 21.50 -6.39
N LEU A 212 -8.35 21.46 -7.38
CA LEU A 212 -9.22 22.60 -7.71
C LEU A 212 -10.19 22.97 -6.58
N PHE A 213 -10.74 21.99 -5.85
CA PHE A 213 -11.61 22.26 -4.69
C PHE A 213 -10.93 23.03 -3.56
N LYS A 214 -9.61 23.09 -3.54
CA LYS A 214 -8.84 23.86 -2.56
C LYS A 214 -8.57 25.31 -3.00
N ILE A 215 -8.83 25.62 -4.26
CA ILE A 215 -8.65 26.97 -4.80
C ILE A 215 -9.91 27.77 -4.44
N GLU A 216 -9.75 28.82 -3.65
CA GLU A 216 -10.87 29.67 -3.18
C GLU A 216 -11.70 30.24 -4.35
N LYS A 217 -11.04 30.57 -5.47
CA LYS A 217 -11.70 31.10 -6.67
C LYS A 217 -12.45 30.06 -7.49
N PHE A 218 -12.31 28.76 -7.19
CA PHE A 218 -12.94 27.70 -7.95
C PHE A 218 -14.34 27.39 -7.39
N ASP A 219 -15.37 27.80 -8.13
CA ASP A 219 -16.76 27.40 -7.85
C ASP A 219 -17.17 26.17 -8.67
N PHE A 220 -17.44 25.05 -7.99
CA PHE A 220 -17.88 23.82 -8.63
C PHE A 220 -19.22 23.95 -9.36
N ASN A 221 -20.14 24.79 -8.87
CA ASN A 221 -21.44 25.00 -9.52
C ASN A 221 -21.27 25.68 -10.88
N GLU A 222 -20.37 26.67 -10.95
CA GLU A 222 -20.02 27.33 -12.21
C GLU A 222 -19.39 26.34 -13.19
N PHE A 223 -18.46 25.48 -12.71
CA PHE A 223 -17.89 24.42 -13.54
C PHE A 223 -18.97 23.49 -14.12
N MET A 224 -19.92 23.05 -13.30
CA MET A 224 -21.05 22.23 -13.75
C MET A 224 -21.97 22.95 -14.72
N HIS A 225 -22.18 24.26 -14.56
CA HIS A 225 -22.93 25.08 -15.51
C HIS A 225 -22.23 25.12 -16.88
N LYS A 226 -20.91 25.32 -16.90
CA LYS A 226 -20.12 25.32 -18.15
C LYS A 226 -20.13 23.96 -18.84
N LEU A 227 -20.00 22.86 -18.08
CA LEU A 227 -20.12 21.51 -18.63
C LEU A 227 -21.48 21.24 -19.26
N ARG A 228 -22.58 21.77 -18.70
CA ARG A 228 -23.92 21.65 -19.30
C ARG A 228 -24.03 22.37 -20.64
N ILE A 229 -23.37 23.52 -20.79
CA ILE A 229 -23.34 24.27 -22.06
C ILE A 229 -22.47 23.54 -23.10
N GLN A 230 -21.45 22.80 -22.64
CA GLN A 230 -20.48 22.10 -23.48
C GLN A 230 -20.36 20.62 -23.10
N PRO A 231 -21.42 19.80 -23.31
CA PRO A 231 -21.50 18.45 -22.76
C PRO A 231 -20.45 17.48 -23.31
N THR A 232 -19.84 17.78 -24.45
CA THR A 232 -18.80 16.96 -25.10
C THR A 232 -17.39 17.50 -24.90
N ALA A 233 -17.20 18.61 -24.18
CA ALA A 233 -15.89 19.25 -24.05
C ALA A 233 -14.94 18.49 -23.11
N LEU A 234 -15.47 17.78 -22.12
CA LEU A 234 -14.66 17.04 -21.16
C LEU A 234 -14.30 15.64 -21.71
N VAL A 235 -13.01 15.41 -21.92
CA VAL A 235 -12.46 14.20 -22.54
C VAL A 235 -11.30 13.64 -21.72
N ASP A 236 -10.90 12.40 -22.01
CA ASP A 236 -9.75 11.77 -21.37
C ASP A 236 -8.45 12.53 -21.66
N CYS A 237 -7.67 12.76 -20.62
CA CYS A 237 -6.35 13.38 -20.69
C CYS A 237 -5.29 12.46 -20.11
N ARG A 238 -4.03 12.62 -20.57
CA ARG A 238 -2.90 11.76 -20.18
C ARG A 238 -2.45 11.99 -18.74
N ASN A 239 -2.58 13.21 -18.23
CA ASN A 239 -2.04 13.60 -16.93
C ASN A 239 -2.84 14.75 -16.30
N ARG A 240 -2.51 15.06 -15.04
CA ARG A 240 -3.19 16.10 -14.24
C ARG A 240 -3.09 17.49 -14.85
N GLU A 241 -1.97 17.85 -15.47
CA GLU A 241 -1.75 19.17 -16.07
C GLU A 241 -2.62 19.41 -17.31
N GLN A 242 -2.79 18.36 -18.13
CA GLN A 242 -3.74 18.40 -19.24
C GLN A 242 -5.18 18.54 -18.75
N TYR A 243 -5.57 17.79 -17.71
CA TYR A 243 -6.89 17.96 -17.10
C TYR A 243 -7.10 19.36 -16.54
N LYS A 244 -6.09 19.96 -15.86
CA LYS A 244 -6.19 21.33 -15.35
C LYS A 244 -6.42 22.33 -16.48
N THR A 245 -5.65 22.21 -17.57
CA THR A 245 -5.79 23.05 -18.76
C THR A 245 -7.19 22.93 -19.37
N LEU A 246 -7.66 21.71 -19.58
CA LEU A 246 -8.98 21.46 -20.15
C LEU A 246 -10.11 21.98 -19.25
N ILE A 247 -10.01 21.75 -17.93
CA ILE A 247 -11.01 22.23 -16.98
C ILE A 247 -11.03 23.76 -16.95
N GLU A 248 -9.88 24.42 -16.98
CA GLU A 248 -9.80 25.89 -17.05
C GLU A 248 -10.42 26.45 -18.33
N ASP A 249 -10.17 25.82 -19.48
CA ASP A 249 -10.74 26.23 -20.77
C ASP A 249 -12.27 26.11 -20.77
N ILE A 250 -12.80 25.02 -20.20
CA ILE A 250 -14.24 24.82 -19.98
C ILE A 250 -14.78 25.88 -19.02
N TYR A 251 -14.11 26.09 -17.88
CA TYR A 251 -14.52 27.03 -16.84
C TYR A 251 -14.62 28.48 -17.36
N ASN A 252 -13.67 28.88 -18.20
CA ASN A 252 -13.58 30.22 -18.74
C ASN A 252 -14.37 30.43 -20.04
N TYR A 253 -15.07 29.41 -20.53
CA TYR A 253 -15.82 29.51 -21.77
C TYR A 253 -16.88 30.61 -21.70
N ARG A 254 -16.77 31.58 -22.63
CA ARG A 254 -17.62 32.78 -22.73
C ARG A 254 -17.71 33.61 -21.43
N SER A 255 -16.69 33.51 -20.56
CA SER A 255 -16.61 34.30 -19.33
C SER A 255 -15.90 35.63 -19.60
N ARG A 256 -16.46 36.74 -19.11
CA ARG A 256 -15.84 38.08 -19.23
C ARG A 256 -14.61 38.22 -18.32
N ASN A 257 -14.69 37.65 -17.12
CA ASN A 257 -13.60 37.62 -16.15
C ASN A 257 -13.00 36.22 -16.12
N LYS A 258 -11.89 36.00 -16.83
CA LYS A 258 -11.21 34.71 -16.86
C LYS A 258 -10.44 34.49 -15.56
N ILE A 259 -10.56 33.30 -14.99
CA ILE A 259 -9.84 32.88 -13.79
C ILE A 259 -8.71 31.93 -14.20
N ASN A 260 -7.53 32.13 -13.63
CA ASN A 260 -6.44 31.17 -13.74
C ASN A 260 -6.57 30.14 -12.61
N LEU A 261 -6.71 28.87 -12.98
CA LEU A 261 -6.84 27.73 -12.08
C LEU A 261 -5.56 26.87 -12.05
N ARG A 262 -4.52 27.25 -12.80
CA ARG A 262 -3.24 26.54 -12.88
C ARG A 262 -2.26 26.94 -11.79
N TYR A 263 -2.43 28.10 -11.15
CA TYR A 263 -1.54 28.68 -10.15
C TYR A 263 -2.27 29.08 -8.86
#